data_AF-A0AAV7JGL3-F1
#
_entry.id   AF-A0AAV7JGL3-F1
#
_cell.length_a   1.000
_cell.length_b   1.000
_cell.length_c   1.000
_cell.angle_alpha   90.00
_cell.angle_beta   90.00
_cell.angle_gamma   90.00
#
_symmetry.space_group_name_H-M   'P 1'
#
loop_
_entity.id
_entity.type
_entity.pdbx_description
1 polymer ?
#
loop_
_entity_poly.entity_id
_entity_poly.type
_entity_poly.pdbx_seq_one_letter_code
_entity_poly.pdbx_strand_id
1 'polypeptide(L)'
;MATDQFHYLFAEIDIKQLNNFIKVNDISPEEAKEMKYSRRLKKMSQYNKAQRNKQKQYELALEEEKQELQLEYQHLLLELDRLQETKMYLELMGMLDQFHEESY
;
A
#
# COMPACT_ATOMS: atom_id res chain seq x y z
N MET A 1 40.00 -3.53 -6.28
CA MET A 1 38.74 -4.22 -5.95
C MET A 1 38.61 -4.60 -4.46
N ALA A 2 39.38 -4.00 -3.54
CA ALA A 2 39.27 -4.28 -2.09
C ALA A 2 38.58 -3.15 -1.28
N THR A 3 38.34 -2.00 -1.89
CA THR A 3 37.78 -0.81 -1.22
C THR A 3 36.28 -0.92 -0.95
N ASP A 4 35.54 -1.68 -1.76
CA ASP A 4 34.08 -1.80 -1.58
C ASP A 4 33.66 -2.67 -0.37
N GLN A 5 34.51 -3.58 0.11
CA GLN A 5 34.13 -4.48 1.21
C GLN A 5 34.10 -3.82 2.59
N PHE A 6 34.96 -2.83 2.85
CA PHE A 6 35.02 -2.16 4.15
C PHE A 6 33.89 -1.16 4.39
N HIS A 7 33.34 -0.55 3.34
CA HIS A 7 32.27 0.46 3.48
C HIS A 7 30.91 -0.12 3.93
N TYR A 8 30.71 -1.44 3.85
CA TYR A 8 29.43 -2.06 4.17
C TYR A 8 29.31 -2.65 5.58
N LEU A 9 30.41 -2.90 6.29
CA LEU A 9 30.36 -3.58 7.60
C LEU A 9 29.64 -2.74 8.68
N PHE A 10 29.73 -1.41 8.60
CA PHE A 10 29.28 -0.53 9.69
C PHE A 10 27.80 -0.12 9.61
N ALA A 11 27.10 -0.48 8.54
CA ALA A 11 25.69 -0.15 8.37
C ALA A 11 24.75 -0.94 9.28
N GLU A 12 25.19 -2.13 9.67
CA GLU A 12 24.40 -3.09 10.45
C GLU A 12 24.63 -2.93 11.96
N ILE A 13 25.77 -2.36 12.35
CA ILE A 13 26.08 -2.13 13.77
C ILE A 13 25.42 -0.86 14.31
N ASP A 14 25.14 -0.87 15.61
CA ASP A 14 24.67 0.30 16.34
C ASP A 14 25.72 1.42 16.32
N ILE A 15 25.29 2.68 16.35
CA ILE A 15 26.18 3.83 16.44
C ILE A 15 27.07 3.79 17.68
N LYS A 16 26.57 3.20 18.78
CA LYS A 16 27.37 2.96 20.00
C LYS A 16 28.50 1.98 19.75
N GLN A 17 28.22 0.89 19.04
CA GLN A 17 29.23 -0.11 18.66
C GLN A 17 30.27 0.49 17.70
N LEU A 18 29.83 1.29 16.72
CA LEU A 18 30.73 2.00 15.80
C LEU A 18 31.65 2.98 16.55
N ASN A 19 31.09 3.78 17.47
CA ASN A 19 31.90 4.72 18.26
C ASN A 19 32.89 3.99 19.17
N ASN A 20 32.50 2.86 19.74
CA ASN A 20 33.41 2.05 20.56
C ASN A 20 34.54 1.45 19.70
N PHE A 21 34.22 0.95 18.50
CA PHE A 21 35.22 0.47 17.55
C PHE A 21 36.22 1.55 17.14
N ILE A 22 35.73 2.76 16.82
CA ILE A 22 36.57 3.93 16.49
C ILE A 22 37.52 4.24 17.66
N LYS A 23 37.00 4.20 18.90
CA LYS A 23 37.78 4.51 20.10
C LYS A 23 38.81 3.43 20.44
N VAL A 24 38.45 2.15 20.32
CA VAL A 24 39.34 1.03 20.70
C VAL A 24 40.49 0.85 19.70
N ASN A 25 40.28 1.22 18.44
CA ASN A 25 41.29 1.06 17.38
C ASN A 25 42.04 2.37 17.06
N ASP A 26 41.92 3.40 17.90
CA ASP A 26 42.56 4.71 17.72
C ASP A 26 42.41 5.30 16.31
N ILE A 27 41.22 5.13 15.71
CA ILE A 27 40.94 5.58 14.34
C ILE A 27 40.99 7.10 14.28
N SER A 28 41.64 7.62 13.23
CA SER A 28 41.80 9.06 13.07
C SER A 28 40.43 9.76 12.95
N PRO A 29 40.32 11.04 13.35
CA PRO A 29 39.08 11.78 13.23
C PRO A 29 38.53 11.83 11.79
N GLU A 30 39.40 11.79 10.78
CA GLU A 30 39.00 11.85 9.38
C GLU A 30 38.43 10.51 8.90
N GLU A 31 39.10 9.40 9.18
CA GLU A 31 38.59 8.06 8.89
C GLU A 31 37.28 7.79 9.66
N ALA A 32 37.18 8.25 10.92
CA ALA A 32 35.96 8.13 11.70
C ALA A 32 34.77 8.88 11.06
N LYS A 33 35.01 10.04 10.43
CA LYS A 33 33.97 10.74 9.66
C LYS A 33 33.55 9.93 8.43
N GLU A 34 34.51 9.40 7.68
CA GLU A 34 34.23 8.59 6.48
C GLU A 34 33.42 7.34 6.81
N MET A 35 33.75 6.65 7.91
CA MET A 35 33.00 5.49 8.40
C MET A 35 31.55 5.86 8.77
N LYS A 36 31.36 6.98 9.49
CA LYS A 36 30.02 7.47 9.87
C LYS A 36 29.22 7.91 8.65
N TYR A 37 29.87 8.55 7.68
CA TYR A 37 29.25 8.98 6.43
C TYR A 37 28.81 7.78 5.59
N SER A 38 29.68 6.79 5.41
CA SER A 38 29.38 5.53 4.70
C SER A 38 28.18 4.82 5.34
N ARG A 39 28.15 4.74 6.68
CA ARG A 39 27.01 4.21 7.43
C ARG A 39 25.72 4.98 7.16
N ARG A 40 25.79 6.32 7.17
CA ARG A 40 24.62 7.18 6.88
C ARG A 40 24.07 6.93 5.48
N LEU A 41 24.93 6.85 4.46
CA LEU A 41 24.51 6.59 3.08
C LEU A 41 23.81 5.24 2.95
N LYS A 42 24.34 4.18 3.59
CA LYS A 42 23.72 2.86 3.54
C LYS A 42 22.37 2.82 4.25
N LYS A 43 22.25 3.45 5.44
CA LYS A 43 20.95 3.59 6.13
C LYS A 43 19.95 4.35 5.28
N MET A 44 20.36 5.45 4.65
CA MET A 44 19.51 6.24 3.75
C MET A 44 19.03 5.41 2.55
N SER A 45 19.91 4.62 1.94
CA SER A 45 19.55 3.69 0.88
C SER A 45 18.52 2.65 1.35
N GLN A 46 18.70 2.08 2.55
CA GLN A 46 17.74 1.14 3.15
C GLN A 46 16.38 1.81 3.41
N TYR A 47 16.35 3.02 3.97
CA TYR A 47 15.11 3.78 4.17
C TYR A 47 14.40 4.07 2.86
N ASN A 48 15.11 4.52 1.83
CA ASN A 48 14.53 4.78 0.51
C ASN A 48 13.98 3.50 -0.14
N LYS A 49 14.65 2.35 0.05
CA LYS A 49 14.15 1.05 -0.41
C LYS A 49 12.87 0.65 0.34
N ALA A 50 12.86 0.78 1.67
CA ALA A 50 11.70 0.48 2.50
C ALA A 50 10.51 1.39 2.16
N GLN A 51 10.75 2.68 1.96
CA GLN A 51 9.72 3.65 1.56
C GLN A 51 9.10 3.29 0.22
N ARG A 52 9.92 2.99 -0.81
CA ARG A 52 9.42 2.56 -2.12
C ARG A 52 8.62 1.26 -2.05
N ASN A 53 9.09 0.29 -1.27
CA ASN A 53 8.34 -0.95 -1.06
C ASN A 53 6.99 -0.69 -0.38
N LYS A 54 6.98 0.16 0.65
CA LYS A 54 5.75 0.52 1.37
C LYS A 54 4.77 1.25 0.44
N GLN A 55 5.27 2.17 -0.39
CA GLN A 55 4.44 2.85 -1.39
C GLN A 55 3.84 1.85 -2.38
N LYS A 56 4.63 0.93 -2.92
CA LYS A 56 4.13 -0.11 -3.83
C LYS A 56 3.06 -0.99 -3.18
N GLN A 57 3.21 -1.32 -1.89
CA GLN A 57 2.21 -2.09 -1.15
C GLN A 57 0.90 -1.30 -0.99
N TYR A 58 0.96 0.00 -0.70
CA TYR A 58 -0.23 0.85 -0.65
C TYR A 58 -0.93 0.97 -2.01
N GLU A 59 -0.16 1.14 -3.09
CA GLU A 59 -0.71 1.21 -4.45
C GLU A 59 -1.44 -0.09 -4.84
N LEU A 60 -0.86 -1.24 -4.48
CA LEU A 60 -1.51 -2.54 -4.70
C LEU A 60 -2.81 -2.69 -3.89
N ALA A 61 -2.77 -2.36 -2.59
CA ALA A 61 -3.95 -2.43 -1.73
C ALA A 61 -5.09 -1.53 -2.21
N LEU A 62 -4.76 -0.32 -2.69
CA LEU A 62 -5.75 0.61 -3.24
C LEU A 62 -6.37 0.08 -4.54
N GLU A 63 -5.59 -0.58 -5.40
CA GLU A 63 -6.12 -1.16 -6.64
C GLU A 63 -6.99 -2.39 -6.35
N GLU A 64 -6.63 -3.21 -5.35
CA GLU A 64 -7.48 -4.32 -4.87
C GLU A 64 -8.82 -3.80 -4.33
N GLU A 65 -8.80 -2.81 -3.44
CA GLU A 65 -10.03 -2.18 -2.88
C GLU A 65 -10.92 -1.59 -3.98
N LYS A 66 -10.31 -0.93 -4.96
CA LYS A 66 -11.04 -0.37 -6.11
C LYS A 66 -11.71 -1.47 -6.94
N GLN A 67 -11.04 -2.60 -7.16
CA GLN A 67 -11.63 -3.72 -7.90
C GLN A 67 -12.81 -4.35 -7.14
N GLU A 68 -12.67 -4.51 -5.82
CA GLU A 68 -13.76 -4.99 -4.95
C GLU A 68 -14.97 -4.06 -5.02
N LEU A 69 -14.76 -2.75 -4.85
CA LEU A 69 -15.82 -1.75 -4.96
C LEU A 69 -16.47 -1.71 -6.35
N GLN A 70 -15.71 -1.94 -7.42
CA GLN A 70 -16.27 -2.03 -8.77
C GLN A 70 -17.19 -3.24 -8.93
N LEU A 71 -16.82 -4.39 -8.37
CA LEU A 71 -17.66 -5.60 -8.39
C LEU A 71 -18.92 -5.41 -7.56
N GLU A 72 -18.81 -4.83 -6.36
CA GLU A 72 -19.95 -4.50 -5.52
C GLU A 72 -20.93 -3.53 -6.23
N TYR A 73 -20.38 -2.51 -6.88
CA TYR A 73 -21.18 -1.56 -7.65
C TYR A 73 -21.93 -2.23 -8.81
N GLN A 74 -21.27 -3.13 -9.55
CA GLN A 74 -21.92 -3.90 -10.61
C GLN A 74 -23.04 -4.79 -10.07
N HIS A 75 -22.80 -5.45 -8.94
CA HIS A 75 -23.82 -6.26 -8.27
C HIS A 75 -25.04 -5.42 -7.87
N LEU A 76 -24.81 -4.23 -7.31
CA LEU A 76 -25.87 -3.33 -6.90
C LEU A 76 -26.68 -2.81 -8.08
N LEU A 77 -26.05 -2.55 -9.23
CA LEU A 77 -26.75 -2.16 -10.45
C LEU A 77 -27.68 -3.28 -10.95
N LEU A 78 -27.22 -4.53 -10.97
CA LEU A 78 -28.04 -5.67 -11.36
C LEU A 78 -29.24 -5.88 -10.42
N GLU A 79 -29.02 -5.67 -9.12
CA GLU A 79 -30.09 -5.77 -8.13
C GLU A 79 -31.11 -4.63 -8.29
N LEU A 80 -30.64 -3.41 -8.56
CA LEU A 80 -31.49 -2.25 -8.86
C LEU A 80 -32.38 -2.52 -10.08
N ASP A 81 -31.80 -3.01 -11.18
CA ASP A 81 -32.54 -3.31 -12.41
C ASP A 81 -33.63 -4.36 -12.14
N ARG A 82 -33.30 -5.43 -11.42
CA ARG A 82 -34.28 -6.46 -11.03
C ARG A 82 -35.41 -5.90 -10.17
N LEU A 83 -35.10 -5.01 -9.23
CA LEU A 83 -36.11 -4.35 -8.39
C LEU A 83 -37.00 -3.41 -9.21
N GLN A 84 -36.44 -2.72 -10.22
CA GLN A 84 -37.22 -1.89 -11.14
C GLN A 84 -38.18 -2.72 -11.99
N GLU A 85 -37.73 -3.84 -12.55
CA GLU A 85 -38.58 -4.77 -13.30
C GLU A 85 -39.71 -5.32 -12.43
N THR A 86 -39.38 -5.72 -11.20
CA THR A 86 -40.36 -6.24 -10.24
C THR A 86 -41.40 -5.17 -9.89
N LYS A 87 -40.96 -3.94 -9.66
CA LYS A 87 -41.85 -2.80 -9.39
C LYS A 87 -42.80 -2.55 -10.56
N MET A 88 -42.28 -2.51 -11.78
CA MET A 88 -43.10 -2.31 -12.99
C MET A 88 -44.14 -3.41 -13.16
N TYR A 89 -43.76 -4.67 -12.91
CA TYR A 89 -44.70 -5.80 -12.95
C TYR A 89 -45.84 -5.64 -11.94
N LEU A 90 -45.52 -5.26 -10.70
CA LEU A 90 -46.52 -5.04 -9.65
C LEU A 90 -47.47 -3.88 -9.98
N GLU A 91 -46.95 -2.78 -10.55
CA GLU A 91 -47.76 -1.65 -11.00
C GLU A 91 -48.74 -2.05 -12.11
N LEU A 92 -48.29 -2.85 -13.10
CA LEU A 92 -49.16 -3.37 -14.16
C LEU A 92 -50.26 -4.29 -13.64
N MET A 93 -49.93 -5.20 -12.71
CA MET A 93 -50.93 -6.07 -12.09
C MET A 93 -51.99 -5.26 -11.35
N GLY A 94 -51.60 -4.24 -10.57
CA GLY A 94 -52.55 -3.36 -9.89
C GLY A 94 -53.46 -2.60 -10.84
N MET A 95 -52.96 -2.16 -12.00
CA MET A 95 -53.79 -1.52 -13.03
C MET A 95 -54.80 -2.49 -13.67
N LEU A 96 -54.40 -3.75 -13.89
CA LEU A 96 -55.30 -4.78 -14.43
C LEU A 96 -56.42 -5.13 -13.46
N ASP A 97 -56.11 -5.24 -12.17
CA ASP A 97 -57.11 -5.49 -11.13
C ASP A 97 -58.14 -4.35 -11.08
N GLN A 98 -57.70 -3.09 -11.13
CA GLN A 98 -58.59 -1.92 -11.19
C GLN A 98 -59.48 -1.91 -12.43
N PHE A 99 -58.92 -2.24 -13.61
CA PHE A 99 -59.70 -2.31 -14.84
C PHE A 99 -60.79 -3.40 -14.78
N HIS A 100 -60.50 -4.54 -14.13
CA HIS A 100 -61.49 -5.59 -13.92
C HIS A 100 -62.60 -5.16 -12.94
N GLU A 101 -62.29 -4.39 -11.90
CA GLU A 101 -63.31 -3.86 -10.98
C GLU A 101 -64.23 -2.82 -11.63
N GLU A 102 -63.74 -2.00 -12.55
CA GLU A 102 -64.52 -0.97 -13.25
C GLU A 102 -65.38 -1.51 -14.41
N SER A 103 -65.18 -2.77 -14.82
CA SER A 103 -65.84 -3.39 -15.97
C SER A 103 -67.12 -4.20 -15.63
N TYR A 104 -67.54 -4.21 -14.36
CA TYR A 104 -68.77 -4.84 -13.86
C TYR A 104 -69.73 -3.80 -13.28
#